data_AF-A0A846TTB7-F1
#
_entry.id   AF-A0A846TTB7-F1
#
_cell.length_a   1.000
_cell.length_b   1.000
_cell.length_c   1.000
_cell.angle_alpha   90.00
_cell.angle_beta   90.00
_cell.angle_gamma   90.00
#
_symmetry.space_group_name_H-M   'P 1'
#
loop_
_entity.id
_entity.type
_entity.pdbx_description
1 polymer ?
#
loop_
_entity_poly.entity_id
_entity_poly.type
_entity_poly.pdbx_seq_one_letter_code
_entity_poly.pdbx_strand_id
1 'polypeptide(L)'
;MYAYSDHSMMPSVMRTFAFSLAIAFIGTMAGVFVPPALFLPLVIIEVVMLIGVFFLRKKKAISYTFLYAFTFISGMTMYPVIAHYMAVSGANVVINALGATTVVFTGLAIYATKTKRDLSFLGGMLMAALLALIAVSIFNWFWPLSSTGMMAYSFIGILVFSGYVLFDFNRMKHYGVSPEEVPLMALNLYLDFINLFLYILRFFGILSSND
;
A
#
# COMPACT_ATOMS: atom_id res chain seq x y z
N MET A 1 -15.70 -22.76 18.37
CA MET A 1 -14.62 -22.72 19.38
C MET A 1 -13.31 -22.64 18.62
N TYR A 2 -12.77 -21.43 18.43
CA TYR A 2 -11.49 -21.28 17.72
C TYR A 2 -10.38 -21.73 18.66
N ALA A 3 -9.74 -22.84 18.33
CA ALA A 3 -8.58 -23.33 19.06
C ALA A 3 -7.48 -22.25 18.97
N TYR A 4 -7.00 -21.83 20.14
CA TYR A 4 -5.84 -20.96 20.27
C TYR A 4 -4.63 -21.76 19.76
N SER A 5 -4.25 -21.57 18.50
CA SER A 5 -3.05 -22.20 17.95
C SER A 5 -1.83 -21.45 18.50
N ASP A 6 -1.04 -22.16 19.31
CA ASP A 6 0.14 -21.69 20.06
C ASP A 6 1.32 -21.22 19.18
N HIS A 7 1.10 -21.10 17.87
CA HIS A 7 2.06 -20.58 16.89
C HIS A 7 1.38 -19.52 16.02
N SER A 8 1.38 -18.27 16.47
CA SER A 8 0.96 -17.18 15.58
C SER A 8 1.92 -17.12 14.39
N MET A 9 1.40 -17.29 13.18
CA MET A 9 2.22 -17.29 11.94
C MET A 9 2.72 -15.90 11.55
N MET A 10 2.69 -14.94 12.47
CA MET A 10 3.11 -13.57 12.25
C MET A 10 4.55 -13.45 11.73
N PRO A 11 5.56 -14.18 12.26
CA PRO A 11 6.91 -14.17 11.67
C PRO A 11 6.94 -14.67 10.23
N SER A 12 6.07 -15.61 9.87
CA SER A 12 5.93 -16.09 8.49
C SER A 12 5.28 -15.04 7.59
N VAL A 13 4.29 -14.30 8.09
CA VAL A 13 3.72 -13.14 7.39
C VAL A 13 4.79 -12.09 7.14
N MET A 14 5.61 -11.74 8.14
CA MET A 14 6.67 -10.74 8.00
C MET A 14 7.71 -11.12 6.95
N ARG A 15 8.18 -12.38 6.96
CA ARG A 15 9.11 -12.89 5.94
C ARG A 15 8.49 -12.87 4.55
N THR A 16 7.22 -13.29 4.44
CA THR A 16 6.48 -13.31 3.17
C THR A 16 6.26 -11.89 2.63
N PHE A 17 5.94 -10.93 3.50
CA PHE A 17 5.82 -9.51 3.17
C PHE A 17 7.15 -8.92 2.70
N ALA A 18 8.24 -9.14 3.44
CA ALA A 18 9.57 -8.67 3.06
C ALA A 18 10.01 -9.23 1.68
N PHE A 19 9.76 -10.52 1.44
CA PHE A 19 10.04 -11.14 0.15
C PHE A 19 9.16 -10.55 -0.97
N SER A 20 7.90 -10.24 -0.67
CA SER A 20 6.98 -9.57 -1.60
C SER A 20 7.47 -8.17 -1.99
N LEU A 21 8.03 -7.41 -1.05
CA LEU A 21 8.68 -6.12 -1.34
C LEU A 21 9.92 -6.28 -2.22
N ALA A 22 10.76 -7.29 -1.96
CA ALA A 22 11.93 -7.57 -2.81
C ALA A 22 11.51 -7.92 -4.25
N ILE A 23 10.48 -8.75 -4.42
CA ILE A 23 9.91 -9.07 -5.73
C ILE A 23 9.36 -7.81 -6.42
N ALA A 24 8.64 -6.96 -5.69
CA ALA A 24 8.11 -5.71 -6.25
C ALA A 24 9.22 -4.73 -6.65
N PHE A 25 10.34 -4.70 -5.92
CA PHE A 25 11.52 -3.94 -6.31
C PHE A 25 12.11 -4.46 -7.62
N ILE A 26 12.26 -5.79 -7.76
CA ILE A 26 12.69 -6.42 -9.03
C ILE A 26 11.70 -6.08 -10.16
N GLY A 27 10.39 -6.14 -9.89
CA GLY A 27 9.35 -5.73 -10.82
C GLY A 27 9.49 -4.27 -11.24
N THR A 28 9.77 -3.37 -10.30
CA THR A 28 9.99 -1.94 -10.59
C THR A 28 11.21 -1.74 -11.51
N MET A 29 12.30 -2.47 -11.28
CA MET A 29 13.47 -2.47 -12.16
C MET A 29 13.15 -3.01 -13.55
N ALA A 30 12.36 -4.09 -13.63
CA ALA A 30 11.87 -4.60 -14.92
C ALA A 30 10.94 -3.60 -15.63
N GLY A 31 10.22 -2.76 -14.87
CA GLY A 31 9.37 -1.68 -15.36
C GLY A 31 10.11 -0.65 -16.23
N VAL A 32 11.42 -0.49 -16.04
CA VAL A 32 12.27 0.40 -16.87
C VAL A 32 12.26 0.00 -18.34
N PHE A 33 12.08 -1.29 -18.63
CA PHE A 33 12.06 -1.83 -19.99
C PHE A 33 10.67 -1.76 -20.64
N VAL A 34 9.63 -1.35 -19.90
CA VAL A 34 8.29 -1.20 -20.46
C VAL A 34 8.27 0.05 -21.35
N PRO A 35 7.90 -0.05 -22.64
CA PRO A 35 7.84 1.10 -23.52
C PRO A 35 6.88 2.17 -22.99
N PRO A 36 7.20 3.47 -23.10
CA PRO A 36 6.32 4.55 -22.67
C PRO A 36 4.91 4.50 -23.30
N ALA A 37 4.79 3.93 -24.50
CA ALA A 37 3.51 3.72 -25.17
C ALA A 37 2.55 2.77 -24.43
N LEU A 38 3.08 1.93 -23.53
CA LEU A 38 2.31 1.01 -22.69
C LEU A 38 2.11 1.54 -21.26
N PHE A 39 2.62 2.75 -20.94
CA PHE A 39 2.38 3.34 -19.64
C PHE A 39 0.92 3.75 -19.53
N LEU A 40 0.24 3.12 -18.57
CA LEU A 40 -1.09 3.57 -18.18
C LEU A 40 -0.97 4.97 -17.54
N PRO A 41 -1.96 5.86 -17.76
CA PRO A 41 -2.06 7.10 -17.02
C PRO A 41 -1.95 6.86 -15.51
N LEU A 42 -1.24 7.73 -14.79
CA LEU A 42 -0.98 7.60 -13.35
C LEU A 42 -2.25 7.39 -12.53
N VAL A 43 -3.33 8.11 -12.89
CA VAL A 43 -4.66 7.99 -12.28
C VAL A 43 -5.21 6.56 -12.40
N ILE A 44 -5.00 5.88 -13.54
CA ILE A 44 -5.46 4.51 -13.73
C ILE A 44 -4.66 3.55 -12.84
N ILE A 45 -3.34 3.72 -12.73
CA ILE A 45 -2.50 2.88 -11.87
C ILE A 45 -2.96 3.01 -10.42
N GLU A 46 -3.18 4.23 -9.94
CA GLU A 46 -3.67 4.49 -8.58
C GLU A 46 -5.05 3.85 -8.33
N VAL A 47 -6.01 4.05 -9.24
CA VAL A 47 -7.34 3.46 -9.13
C VAL A 47 -7.26 1.93 -9.08
N VAL A 48 -6.46 1.31 -9.95
CA VAL A 48 -6.25 -0.15 -9.97
C VAL A 48 -5.69 -0.64 -8.64
N MET A 49 -4.73 0.08 -8.05
CA MET A 49 -4.16 -0.28 -6.75
C MET A 49 -5.19 -0.18 -5.63
N LEU A 50 -6.01 0.88 -5.59
CA LEU A 50 -7.07 1.04 -4.59
C LEU A 50 -8.18 -0.02 -4.74
N ILE A 51 -8.58 -0.32 -5.99
CA ILE A 51 -9.53 -1.38 -6.30
C ILE A 51 -8.95 -2.74 -5.88
N GLY A 52 -7.66 -2.98 -6.12
CA GLY A 52 -6.94 -4.16 -5.66
C GLY A 52 -7.04 -4.34 -4.15
N VAL A 53 -6.83 -3.26 -3.38
CA VAL A 53 -7.02 -3.25 -1.91
C VAL A 53 -8.44 -3.67 -1.55
N PHE A 54 -9.45 -3.08 -2.18
CA PHE A 54 -10.86 -3.36 -1.88
C PHE A 54 -11.25 -4.83 -2.14
N PHE A 55 -10.84 -5.40 -3.27
CA PHE A 55 -11.22 -6.77 -3.64
C PHE A 55 -10.39 -7.83 -2.93
N LEU A 56 -9.08 -7.61 -2.78
CA LEU A 56 -8.18 -8.61 -2.22
C LEU A 56 -8.38 -8.75 -0.71
N ARG A 57 -8.66 -7.65 0.01
CA ARG A 57 -8.98 -7.68 1.45
C ARG A 57 -10.26 -8.44 1.81
N LYS A 58 -11.15 -8.68 0.84
CA LYS A 58 -12.41 -9.44 1.05
C LYS A 58 -12.24 -10.96 0.86
N LYS A 59 -11.10 -11.41 0.35
CA LYS A 59 -10.84 -12.85 0.15
C LYS A 59 -10.59 -13.52 1.51
N LYS A 60 -10.84 -14.83 1.58
CA LYS A 60 -10.53 -15.64 2.77
C LYS A 60 -9.07 -16.13 2.78
N ALA A 61 -8.57 -16.52 1.61
CA ALA A 61 -7.19 -16.97 1.42
C ALA A 61 -6.78 -16.78 -0.05
N ILE A 62 -5.48 -16.75 -0.32
CA ILE A 62 -4.87 -16.70 -1.65
C ILE A 62 -3.64 -17.61 -1.69
N SER A 63 -3.16 -17.99 -2.87
CA SER A 63 -1.93 -18.76 -3.02
C SER A 63 -0.68 -17.88 -2.97
N TYR A 64 0.47 -18.46 -2.57
CA TYR A 64 1.78 -17.80 -2.66
C TYR A 64 2.13 -17.41 -4.10
N THR A 65 1.80 -18.26 -5.08
CA THR A 65 1.99 -17.98 -6.50
C THR A 65 1.26 -16.71 -6.93
N PHE A 66 0.00 -16.56 -6.51
CA PHE A 66 -0.77 -15.34 -6.80
C PHE A 66 -0.14 -14.12 -6.13
N LEU A 67 0.24 -14.22 -4.86
CA LEU A 67 0.91 -13.14 -4.14
C LEU A 67 2.15 -12.63 -4.88
N TYR A 68 3.07 -13.53 -5.24
CA TYR A 68 4.34 -13.14 -5.86
C TYR A 68 4.19 -12.68 -7.30
N ALA A 69 3.28 -13.29 -8.07
CA ALA A 69 2.94 -12.78 -9.39
C ALA A 69 2.33 -11.37 -9.29
N PHE A 70 1.42 -11.16 -8.34
CA PHE A 70 0.80 -9.87 -8.10
C PHE A 70 1.83 -8.81 -7.71
N THR A 71 2.73 -9.09 -6.78
CA THR A 71 3.71 -8.10 -6.30
C THR A 71 4.74 -7.76 -7.37
N PHE A 72 5.12 -8.72 -8.21
CA PHE A 72 5.99 -8.48 -9.37
C PHE A 72 5.33 -7.55 -10.39
N ILE A 73 4.11 -7.88 -10.82
CA ILE A 73 3.35 -7.08 -11.79
C ILE A 73 3.05 -5.69 -11.22
N SER A 74 2.63 -5.62 -9.95
CA SER A 74 2.37 -4.36 -9.26
C SER A 74 3.62 -3.47 -9.22
N GLY A 75 4.79 -4.05 -8.92
CA GLY A 75 6.09 -3.36 -9.03
C GLY A 75 6.36 -2.80 -10.43
N MET A 76 6.15 -3.59 -11.48
CA MET A 76 6.30 -3.11 -12.87
C MET A 76 5.35 -1.94 -13.17
N THR A 77 4.09 -2.03 -12.76
CA THR A 77 3.09 -0.98 -12.99
C THR A 77 3.31 0.27 -12.14
N MET A 78 4.12 0.20 -11.09
CA MET A 78 4.45 1.35 -10.24
C MET A 78 5.54 2.23 -10.86
N TYR A 79 6.39 1.66 -11.73
CA TYR A 79 7.51 2.38 -12.34
C TYR A 79 7.12 3.70 -13.03
N PRO A 80 6.03 3.79 -13.83
CA PRO A 80 5.64 5.06 -14.45
C PRO A 80 5.35 6.18 -13.44
N VAL A 81 4.77 5.84 -12.29
CA VAL A 81 4.49 6.80 -11.21
C VAL A 81 5.80 7.30 -10.60
N ILE A 82 6.72 6.39 -10.33
CA ILE A 82 8.05 6.73 -9.78
C ILE A 82 8.83 7.58 -10.79
N ALA A 83 8.87 7.18 -12.05
CA ALA A 83 9.56 7.90 -13.11
C ALA A 83 9.01 9.31 -13.31
N HIS A 84 7.68 9.49 -13.20
CA HIS A 84 7.06 10.81 -13.27
C HIS A 84 7.56 11.74 -12.16
N TYR A 85 7.49 11.34 -10.90
CA TYR A 85 7.93 12.20 -9.78
C TYR A 85 9.45 12.39 -9.76
N MET A 86 10.24 11.41 -10.23
CA MET A 86 11.67 11.61 -10.44
C MET A 86 11.96 12.70 -11.49
N ALA A 87 11.19 12.73 -12.58
CA ALA A 87 11.38 13.69 -13.66
C ALA A 87 10.94 15.11 -13.26
N VAL A 88 9.86 15.24 -12.49
CA VAL A 88 9.29 16.54 -12.10
C VAL A 88 9.96 17.12 -10.85
N SER A 89 10.32 16.29 -9.86
CA SER A 89 10.77 16.75 -8.53
C SER A 89 12.17 16.26 -8.15
N GLY A 90 12.86 15.58 -9.06
CA GLY A 90 14.22 15.05 -8.87
C GLY A 90 14.27 13.69 -8.17
N ALA A 91 15.36 12.95 -8.38
CA ALA A 91 15.50 11.56 -7.90
C ALA A 91 15.42 11.42 -6.36
N ASN A 92 15.81 12.46 -5.61
CA ASN A 92 15.80 12.45 -4.14
C ASN A 92 14.39 12.30 -3.56
N VAL A 93 13.35 12.74 -4.27
CA VAL A 93 11.96 12.66 -3.78
C VAL A 93 11.53 11.22 -3.52
N VAL A 94 12.00 10.28 -4.35
CA VAL A 94 11.67 8.85 -4.24
C VAL A 94 12.32 8.23 -3.00
N ILE A 95 13.59 8.54 -2.77
CA ILE A 95 14.34 8.05 -1.61
C ILE A 95 13.72 8.61 -0.31
N ASN A 96 13.38 9.89 -0.30
CA ASN A 96 12.72 10.54 0.83
C ASN A 96 11.34 9.92 1.11
N ALA A 97 10.54 9.68 0.07
CA ALA A 97 9.23 9.05 0.20
C ALA A 97 9.31 7.61 0.72
N LEU A 98 10.24 6.81 0.19
CA LEU A 98 10.47 5.43 0.64
C LEU A 98 10.98 5.39 2.09
N GLY A 99 11.89 6.30 2.45
CA GLY A 99 12.39 6.46 3.82
C GLY A 99 11.28 6.82 4.80
N ALA A 100 10.46 7.83 4.47
CA ALA A 100 9.31 8.23 5.26
C ALA A 100 8.28 7.09 5.41
N THR A 101 7.98 6.38 4.31
CA THR A 101 7.09 5.21 4.33
C THR A 101 7.62 4.15 5.29
N THR A 102 8.90 3.83 5.21
CA THR A 102 9.53 2.80 6.05
C THR A 102 9.46 3.17 7.52
N VAL A 103 9.75 4.43 7.87
CA VAL A 103 9.66 4.94 9.24
C VAL A 103 8.22 4.89 9.76
N VAL A 104 7.26 5.42 9.00
CA VAL A 104 5.84 5.44 9.39
C VAL A 104 5.31 4.02 9.53
N PHE A 105 5.50 3.17 8.52
CA PHE A 105 5.03 1.79 8.53
C PHE A 105 5.60 1.00 9.70
N THR A 106 6.92 1.09 9.93
CA THR A 106 7.58 0.37 11.03
C THR A 106 7.14 0.90 12.39
N GLY A 107 7.05 2.22 12.55
CA GLY A 107 6.57 2.84 13.80
C GLY A 107 5.15 2.40 14.15
N LEU A 108 4.24 2.40 13.18
CA LEU A 108 2.87 1.95 13.35
C LEU A 108 2.78 0.44 13.60
N ALA A 109 3.57 -0.38 12.91
CA ALA A 109 3.64 -1.82 13.13
C ALA A 109 4.09 -2.16 14.55
N ILE A 110 5.14 -1.49 15.06
CA ILE A 110 5.61 -1.66 16.45
C ILE A 110 4.54 -1.22 17.43
N TYR A 111 3.87 -0.09 17.19
CA TYR A 111 2.81 0.38 18.06
C TYR A 111 1.63 -0.60 18.10
N ALA A 112 1.15 -1.04 16.94
CA ALA A 112 0.00 -1.94 16.79
C ALA A 112 0.24 -3.33 17.38
N THR A 113 1.47 -3.81 17.39
CA THR A 113 1.86 -5.09 18.02
C THR A 113 2.04 -4.98 19.53
N LYS A 114 2.41 -3.81 20.05
CA LYS A 114 2.58 -3.59 21.50
C LYS A 114 1.30 -3.15 22.20
N THR A 115 0.40 -2.43 21.52
CA THR A 115 -0.81 -1.89 22.14
C THR A 115 -1.74 -3.00 22.62
N LYS A 116 -2.30 -2.86 23.82
CA LYS A 116 -3.29 -3.78 24.40
C LYS A 116 -4.72 -3.53 23.92
N ARG A 117 -4.95 -2.39 23.26
CA ARG A 117 -6.27 -2.04 22.73
C ARG A 117 -6.53 -2.83 21.45
N ASP A 118 -7.72 -3.40 21.33
CA ASP A 118 -8.22 -3.95 20.08
C ASP A 118 -8.66 -2.78 19.17
N LEU A 119 -8.07 -2.71 17.98
CA LEU A 119 -8.35 -1.70 16.96
C LEU A 119 -9.29 -2.23 15.88
N SER A 120 -9.97 -3.36 16.12
CA SER A 120 -10.96 -3.95 15.20
C SER A 120 -12.06 -2.98 14.76
N PHE A 121 -12.42 -2.00 15.60
CA PHE A 121 -13.37 -0.93 15.27
C PHE A 121 -12.96 -0.09 14.04
N LEU A 122 -11.67 -0.03 13.71
CA LEU A 122 -11.18 0.70 12.53
C LEU A 122 -11.64 0.06 11.22
N GLY A 123 -11.95 -1.25 11.19
CA GLY A 123 -12.21 -1.98 9.96
C GLY A 123 -13.32 -1.38 9.09
N GLY A 124 -14.47 -1.06 9.69
CA GLY A 124 -15.59 -0.45 8.97
C GLY A 124 -15.29 0.97 8.49
N MET A 125 -14.63 1.77 9.34
CA MET A 125 -14.24 3.15 9.02
C MET A 125 -13.21 3.20 7.88
N LEU A 126 -12.19 2.34 7.92
CA LEU A 126 -11.15 2.27 6.89
C LEU A 126 -11.72 1.80 5.55
N MET A 127 -12.64 0.84 5.57
CA MET A 127 -13.35 0.42 4.35
C MET A 127 -14.15 1.58 3.72
N ALA A 128 -14.86 2.36 4.53
CA ALA A 128 -15.57 3.54 4.05
C ALA A 128 -14.61 4.61 3.49
N ALA A 129 -13.49 4.85 4.18
CA ALA A 129 -12.48 5.79 3.73
C ALA A 129 -11.80 5.34 2.42
N LEU A 130 -11.51 4.05 2.26
CA LEU A 130 -11.01 3.48 1.01
C LEU A 130 -11.98 3.68 -0.15
N LEU A 131 -13.28 3.45 0.08
CA LEU A 131 -14.31 3.72 -0.92
C LEU A 131 -14.37 5.20 -1.30
N ALA A 132 -14.20 6.11 -0.34
CA ALA A 132 -14.09 7.54 -0.61
C ALA A 132 -12.86 7.88 -1.46
N LEU A 133 -11.69 7.27 -1.17
CA LEU A 133 -10.48 7.46 -1.99
C LEU A 133 -10.66 6.96 -3.42
N ILE A 134 -11.37 5.85 -3.62
CA ILE A 134 -11.73 5.31 -4.94
C ILE A 134 -12.69 6.29 -5.65
N ALA A 135 -13.72 6.76 -4.97
CA ALA A 135 -14.68 7.70 -5.56
C ALA A 135 -14.00 9.01 -6.01
N VAL A 136 -13.12 9.58 -5.18
CA VAL A 136 -12.39 10.81 -5.51
C VAL A 136 -11.40 10.58 -6.67
N SER A 137 -10.71 9.43 -6.72
CA SER A 137 -9.81 9.14 -7.85
C SER A 137 -10.54 8.98 -9.18
N ILE A 138 -11.76 8.39 -9.17
CA ILE A 138 -12.63 8.35 -10.35
C ILE A 138 -13.11 9.76 -10.72
N PHE A 139 -13.55 10.55 -9.74
CA PHE A 139 -13.98 11.94 -9.97
C PHE A 139 -12.86 12.79 -10.60
N ASN A 140 -11.63 12.62 -10.12
CA ASN A 140 -10.43 13.33 -10.62
C ASN A 140 -10.14 13.07 -12.11
N TRP A 141 -10.66 11.98 -12.70
CA TRP A 141 -10.53 11.74 -14.14
C TRP A 141 -11.37 12.75 -14.94
N PHE A 142 -12.62 12.98 -14.54
CA PHE A 142 -13.53 13.87 -15.25
C PHE A 142 -13.32 15.34 -14.88
N TRP A 143 -12.98 15.60 -13.62
CA TRP A 143 -12.67 16.93 -13.10
C TRP A 143 -11.34 16.92 -12.34
N PRO A 144 -10.21 17.15 -13.04
CA PRO A 144 -8.90 17.15 -12.42
C PRO A 144 -8.79 18.14 -11.26
N LEU A 145 -8.30 17.66 -10.13
CA LEU A 145 -8.03 18.47 -8.95
C LEU A 145 -6.82 19.39 -9.17
N SER A 146 -6.82 20.55 -8.50
CA SER A 146 -5.65 21.42 -8.44
C SER A 146 -4.50 20.75 -7.67
N SER A 147 -3.28 21.27 -7.78
CA SER A 147 -2.12 20.78 -7.02
C SER A 147 -2.41 20.72 -5.51
N THR A 148 -3.04 21.76 -4.95
CA THR A 148 -3.47 21.78 -3.54
C THR A 148 -4.51 20.70 -3.24
N GLY A 149 -5.47 20.48 -4.15
CA GLY A 149 -6.46 19.41 -4.03
C GLY A 149 -5.83 18.02 -4.04
N MET A 150 -4.88 17.77 -4.95
CA MET A 150 -4.11 16.52 -5.03
C MET A 150 -3.21 16.32 -3.79
N MET A 151 -2.64 17.40 -3.25
CA MET A 151 -1.86 17.34 -2.01
C MET A 151 -2.74 16.97 -0.81
N ALA A 152 -3.91 17.58 -0.68
CA ALA A 152 -4.87 17.24 0.37
C ALA A 152 -5.39 15.79 0.24
N TYR A 153 -5.73 15.36 -0.98
CA TYR A 153 -6.06 13.98 -1.30
C TYR A 153 -4.94 13.03 -0.89
N SER A 154 -3.69 13.43 -1.12
CA SER A 154 -2.53 12.63 -0.77
C SER A 154 -2.38 12.45 0.74
N PHE A 155 -2.51 13.55 1.47
CA PHE A 155 -2.46 13.54 2.94
C PHE A 155 -3.54 12.65 3.55
N ILE A 156 -4.77 12.71 3.03
CA ILE A 156 -5.86 11.82 3.48
C ILE A 156 -5.50 10.36 3.20
N GLY A 157 -4.97 10.04 2.02
CA GLY A 157 -4.49 8.70 1.69
C GLY A 157 -3.41 8.20 2.65
N ILE A 158 -2.45 9.04 3.03
CA ILE A 158 -1.42 8.71 4.03
C ILE A 158 -2.08 8.29 5.34
N LEU A 159 -3.07 9.04 5.83
CA LEU A 159 -3.77 8.72 7.08
C LEU A 159 -4.57 7.41 6.98
N VAL A 160 -5.25 7.18 5.85
CA VAL A 160 -6.04 5.96 5.62
C VAL A 160 -5.15 4.72 5.60
N PHE A 161 -4.07 4.74 4.83
CA PHE A 161 -3.16 3.59 4.75
C PHE A 161 -2.33 3.41 6.03
N SER A 162 -1.98 4.48 6.74
CA SER A 162 -1.46 4.40 8.11
C SER A 162 -2.45 3.71 9.05
N GLY A 163 -3.74 4.02 8.94
CA GLY A 163 -4.81 3.35 9.67
C GLY A 163 -4.92 1.86 9.32
N TYR A 164 -4.78 1.49 8.05
CA TYR A 164 -4.74 0.08 7.64
C TYR A 164 -3.53 -0.67 8.21
N VAL A 165 -2.34 -0.07 8.23
CA VAL A 165 -1.16 -0.64 8.90
C VAL A 165 -1.47 -0.93 10.37
N LEU A 166 -2.04 0.04 11.10
CA LEU A 166 -2.45 -0.16 12.49
C LEU A 166 -3.44 -1.32 12.62
N PHE A 167 -4.47 -1.34 11.78
CA PHE A 167 -5.52 -2.36 11.81
C PHE A 167 -4.98 -3.76 11.53
N ASP A 168 -4.17 -3.95 10.48
CA ASP A 168 -3.69 -5.27 10.08
C ASP A 168 -2.70 -5.86 11.09
N PHE A 169 -1.74 -5.07 11.58
CA PHE A 169 -0.82 -5.52 12.63
C PHE A 169 -1.53 -5.82 13.94
N ASN A 170 -2.49 -4.97 14.33
CA ASN A 170 -3.27 -5.18 15.54
C ASN A 170 -4.14 -6.43 15.43
N ARG A 171 -4.75 -6.67 14.26
CA ARG A 171 -5.57 -7.86 14.00
C ARG A 171 -4.73 -9.14 14.11
N MET A 172 -3.58 -9.19 13.44
CA MET A 172 -2.69 -10.37 13.52
C MET A 172 -2.26 -10.67 14.97
N LYS A 173 -2.02 -9.61 15.76
CA LYS A 173 -1.61 -9.72 17.15
C LYS A 173 -2.75 -10.18 18.09
N HIS A 174 -3.99 -9.72 17.90
CA HIS A 174 -5.11 -10.08 18.76
C HIS A 174 -5.83 -11.36 18.36
N TYR A 175 -5.92 -11.65 17.06
CA TYR A 175 -6.71 -12.76 16.52
C TYR A 175 -5.85 -13.92 16.00
N GLY A 176 -4.53 -13.76 15.93
CA GLY A 176 -3.63 -14.74 15.34
C GLY A 176 -3.71 -14.79 13.82
N VAL A 177 -2.93 -15.69 13.22
CA VAL A 177 -2.89 -15.92 11.77
C VAL A 177 -2.72 -17.41 11.54
N SER A 178 -3.65 -18.03 10.81
CA SER A 178 -3.51 -19.43 10.39
C SER A 178 -2.54 -19.56 9.20
N PRO A 179 -1.92 -20.74 8.98
CA PRO A 179 -0.99 -20.94 7.86
C PRO A 179 -1.56 -20.60 6.48
N GLU A 180 -2.86 -20.85 6.28
CA GLU A 180 -3.57 -20.59 5.01
C GLU A 180 -3.78 -19.08 4.75
N GLU A 181 -3.82 -18.28 5.80
CA GLU A 181 -4.00 -16.82 5.72
C GLU A 181 -2.70 -16.07 5.48
N VAL A 182 -1.53 -16.71 5.65
CA VAL A 182 -0.22 -16.07 5.55
C VAL A 182 -0.03 -15.29 4.25
N PRO A 183 -0.32 -15.86 3.05
CA PRO A 183 -0.17 -15.12 1.80
C PRO A 183 -1.07 -13.89 1.72
N LEU A 184 -2.31 -14.01 2.21
CA LEU A 184 -3.28 -12.92 2.17
C LEU A 184 -2.91 -11.80 3.15
N MET A 185 -2.45 -12.14 4.35
CA MET A 185 -1.99 -11.15 5.32
C MET A 185 -0.75 -10.43 4.79
N ALA A 186 0.19 -11.15 4.17
CA ALA A 186 1.36 -10.55 3.55
C ALA A 186 0.99 -9.62 2.39
N LEU A 187 -0.01 -10.00 1.57
CA LEU A 187 -0.54 -9.16 0.51
C LEU A 187 -1.17 -7.86 1.04
N ASN A 188 -1.94 -7.95 2.12
CA ASN A 188 -2.58 -6.77 2.73
C ASN A 188 -1.51 -5.77 3.22
N LEU A 189 -0.48 -6.26 3.92
CA LEU A 189 0.65 -5.42 4.35
C LEU A 189 1.44 -4.84 3.17
N TYR A 190 1.63 -5.62 2.10
CA TYR A 190 2.22 -5.15 0.85
C TYR A 190 1.43 -3.99 0.26
N LEU A 191 0.12 -4.17 0.12
CA LEU A 191 -0.77 -3.15 -0.41
C LEU A 191 -0.77 -1.89 0.47
N ASP A 192 -0.74 -2.04 1.79
CA ASP A 192 -0.65 -0.89 2.69
C ASP A 192 0.65 -0.13 2.52
N PHE A 193 1.76 -0.85 2.46
CA PHE A 193 3.08 -0.26 2.27
C PHE A 193 3.16 0.49 0.94
N ILE A 194 2.75 -0.13 -0.16
CA ILE A 194 2.85 0.46 -1.50
C ILE A 194 1.90 1.64 -1.66
N ASN A 195 0.66 1.55 -1.19
CA ASN A 195 -0.24 2.69 -1.27
C ASN A 195 0.26 3.84 -0.39
N LEU A 196 0.69 3.57 0.84
CA LEU A 196 1.31 4.58 1.71
C LEU A 196 2.50 5.26 1.00
N PHE A 197 3.37 4.47 0.37
CA PHE A 197 4.47 4.98 -0.44
C PHE A 197 4.02 5.88 -1.58
N LEU A 198 3.05 5.45 -2.39
CA LEU A 198 2.54 6.24 -3.52
C LEU A 198 1.92 7.56 -3.06
N TYR A 199 1.17 7.53 -1.96
CA TYR A 199 0.57 8.72 -1.36
C TYR A 199 1.63 9.70 -0.82
N ILE A 200 2.66 9.21 -0.11
CA ILE A 200 3.78 10.03 0.36
C ILE A 200 4.60 10.57 -0.81
N LEU A 201 4.87 9.74 -1.82
CA LEU A 201 5.63 10.12 -3.02
C LEU A 201 4.95 11.27 -3.75
N ARG A 202 3.63 11.17 -3.96
CA ARG A 202 2.88 12.27 -4.57
C ARG A 202 2.86 13.52 -3.70
N PHE A 203 2.68 13.37 -2.38
CA PHE A 203 2.67 14.50 -1.47
C PHE A 203 4.01 15.28 -1.52
N PHE A 204 5.14 14.58 -1.42
CA PHE A 204 6.47 15.19 -1.55
C PHE A 204 6.74 15.69 -2.97
N GLY A 205 6.29 14.96 -3.99
CA GLY A 205 6.42 15.36 -5.39
C GLY A 205 5.78 16.72 -5.67
N ILE A 206 4.52 16.89 -5.24
CA ILE A 206 3.79 18.16 -5.38
C ILE A 206 4.42 19.26 -4.54
N LEU A 207 4.85 18.94 -3.31
CA LEU A 207 5.45 19.93 -2.42
C LEU A 207 6.74 20.51 -3.04
N SER A 208 7.63 19.64 -3.52
CA SER A 208 8.91 20.04 -4.11
C SER A 208 8.81 20.62 -5.53
N SER A 209 7.68 20.44 -6.23
CA SER A 209 7.48 21.05 -7.55
C SER A 209 6.96 22.49 -7.49
N ASN A 210 6.47 22.92 -6.32
CA ASN A 210 5.96 24.28 -6.09
C ASN A 210 7.01 25.24 -5.54
N ASP A 211 8.20 24.74 -5.21
CA ASP A 211 9.40 25.51 -4.86
C ASP A 211 10.25 25.75 -6.12
#